data_AF-A0A0P0VSG1-F1
#
_entry.id   AF-A0A0P0VSG1-F1
#
_cell.length_a   1.000
_cell.length_b   1.000
_cell.length_c   1.000
_cell.angle_alpha   90.00
_cell.angle_beta   90.00
_cell.angle_gamma   90.00
#
_symmetry.space_group_name_H-M   'P 1'
#
loop_
_entity.id
_entity.type
_entity.pdbx_description
1 polymer ?
#
loop_
_entity_poly.entity_id
_entity_poly.type
_entity_poly.pdbx_seq_one_letter_code
_entity_poly.pdbx_strand_id
1 'polypeptide(L)'
;AFVSFITMQFQLCSVFFTFSLGTRTHYFGRTILHGGAKYRATGRGFVVRHIKFAENYRLYSRSHFVKGLEVALLLVIFLAYGFNNGGAVGYILLSISSWFMAVSWLFAPYIFNPSGFEWQKVVEDFRDWTNWLFYRGGIGVKGEESWEAWWDEELAHIHNVGGRILETVLSLRFFIFQYGVVYHMDASESSKALLIYWISWAVLGGLFVLLLVFGLNPKAMVHFQLFLRLIKSIALLMVLAGLVVAVVFTSLSVKDVFAAILAFVPTGWGVLSIAVAWKPIVKKLGLWKTVRSLARLYDAGTGMIIFVPIAIFSWFPFISTFQTRLLFNQAFSRGLEISLILAGNNPNAGV
;
A
#
# COMPACT_ATOMS: atom_id res chain seq x y z
N ALA A 1 -3.60 -6.22 39.75
CA ALA A 1 -2.61 -5.94 38.68
C ALA A 1 -2.73 -6.93 37.53
N PHE A 2 -2.54 -8.25 37.75
CA PHE A 2 -2.58 -9.27 36.69
C PHE A 2 -3.87 -9.27 35.85
N VAL A 3 -5.05 -9.27 36.49
CA VAL A 3 -6.34 -9.22 35.76
C VAL A 3 -6.45 -7.97 34.89
N SER A 4 -6.05 -6.79 35.40
CA SER A 4 -6.06 -5.55 34.63
C SER A 4 -5.12 -5.61 33.42
N PHE A 5 -3.92 -6.17 33.59
CA PHE A 5 -2.98 -6.39 32.50
C PHE A 5 -3.59 -7.30 31.42
N ILE A 6 -4.18 -8.44 31.81
CA ILE A 6 -4.84 -9.37 30.88
C ILE A 6 -6.01 -8.68 30.16
N THR A 7 -6.84 -7.92 30.87
CA THR A 7 -7.93 -7.14 30.26
C THR A 7 -7.41 -6.14 29.23
N MET A 8 -6.33 -5.40 29.54
CA MET A 8 -5.72 -4.48 28.58
C MET A 8 -5.20 -5.19 27.32
N GLN A 9 -4.63 -6.39 27.47
CA GLN A 9 -4.19 -7.19 26.31
C GLN A 9 -5.38 -7.63 25.45
N PHE A 10 -6.48 -8.07 26.06
CA PHE A 10 -7.71 -8.35 25.33
C PHE A 10 -8.29 -7.12 24.63
N GLN A 11 -8.13 -5.92 25.21
CA GLN A 11 -8.46 -4.65 24.57
C GLN A 11 -7.44 -4.19 23.50
N LEU A 12 -6.52 -5.08 23.11
CA LEU A 12 -5.53 -4.86 22.06
C LEU A 12 -4.57 -3.68 22.35
N CYS A 13 -4.27 -3.42 23.63
CA CYS A 13 -3.39 -2.30 24.01
C CYS A 13 -2.01 -2.38 23.34
N SER A 14 -1.47 -3.59 23.14
CA SER A 14 -0.18 -3.82 22.47
C SER A 14 -0.21 -3.50 20.98
N VAL A 15 -1.36 -3.73 20.32
CA VAL A 15 -1.59 -3.34 18.92
C VAL A 15 -1.64 -1.81 18.82
N PHE A 16 -2.42 -1.17 19.70
CA PHE A 16 -2.52 0.29 19.76
C PHE A 16 -1.15 0.94 20.04
N PHE A 17 -0.40 0.40 20.99
CA PHE A 17 0.93 0.91 21.34
C PHE A 17 1.90 0.81 20.16
N THR A 18 1.97 -0.34 19.50
CA THR A 18 2.82 -0.55 18.32
C THR A 18 2.46 0.40 17.18
N PHE A 19 1.16 0.62 16.95
CA PHE A 19 0.66 1.59 15.98
C PHE A 19 1.04 3.03 16.34
N SER A 20 0.80 3.45 17.59
CA SER A 20 1.13 4.78 18.08
C SER A 20 2.62 5.09 17.98
N LEU A 21 3.48 4.10 18.28
CA LEU A 21 4.92 4.22 18.11
C LEU A 21 5.31 4.42 16.64
N GLY A 22 4.64 3.72 15.71
CA GLY A 22 4.83 3.91 14.27
C GLY A 22 4.60 5.36 13.83
N THR A 23 3.54 5.99 14.34
CA THR A 23 3.24 7.41 14.10
C THR A 23 4.38 8.31 14.57
N ARG A 24 4.82 8.12 15.82
CA ARG A 24 5.90 8.93 16.42
C ARG A 24 7.20 8.78 15.63
N THR A 25 7.61 7.54 15.35
CA THR A 25 8.84 7.24 14.62
C THR A 25 8.81 7.80 13.20
N HIS A 26 7.68 7.70 12.49
CA HIS A 26 7.57 8.27 11.14
C HIS A 26 7.77 9.79 11.13
N TYR A 27 7.02 10.53 11.97
CA TYR A 27 7.09 11.98 11.95
C TYR A 27 8.39 12.52 12.56
N PHE A 28 8.92 11.85 13.59
CA PHE A 28 10.25 12.17 14.13
C PHE A 28 11.34 11.97 13.07
N GLY A 29 11.33 10.82 12.38
CA GLY A 29 12.26 10.55 11.29
C GLY A 29 12.14 11.54 10.13
N ARG A 30 10.91 11.94 9.76
CA ARG A 30 10.67 12.95 8.72
C ARG A 30 11.28 14.30 9.09
N THR A 31 11.14 14.73 10.35
CA THR A 31 11.77 15.97 10.84
C THR A 31 13.30 15.88 10.82
N ILE A 32 13.89 14.71 11.15
CA ILE A 32 15.34 14.52 11.06
C ILE A 32 15.84 14.58 9.61
N LEU A 33 15.15 13.88 8.69
CA LEU A 33 15.62 13.71 7.31
C LEU A 33 15.40 14.96 6.43
N HIS A 34 14.26 15.64 6.63
CA HIS A 34 13.82 16.71 5.73
C HIS A 34 13.69 18.07 6.41
N GLY A 35 13.65 18.09 7.74
CA GLY A 35 13.30 19.28 8.50
C GLY A 35 11.83 19.65 8.40
N GLY A 36 11.44 20.68 9.16
CA GLY A 36 10.09 21.22 9.19
C GLY A 36 9.15 20.54 10.19
N ALA A 37 8.12 21.28 10.56
CA ALA A 37 7.02 20.82 11.41
C ALA A 37 5.71 21.15 10.70
N LYS A 38 4.83 20.16 10.58
CA LYS A 38 3.47 20.37 10.09
C LYS A 38 2.52 20.10 11.24
N TYR A 39 1.85 21.13 11.72
CA TYR A 39 0.78 20.94 12.69
C TYR A 39 -0.40 20.26 11.99
N ARG A 40 -0.80 19.10 12.50
CA ARG A 40 -2.11 18.52 12.21
C ARG A 40 -2.94 18.69 13.47
N ALA A 41 -4.07 19.38 13.35
CA ALA A 41 -4.99 19.54 14.46
C ALA A 41 -5.47 18.14 14.90
N THR A 42 -5.12 17.75 16.12
CA THR A 42 -5.81 16.67 16.80
C THR A 42 -7.10 17.29 17.31
N GLY A 43 -8.24 16.88 16.73
CA GLY A 43 -9.54 17.40 17.16
C GLY A 43 -9.67 17.32 18.68
N ARG A 44 -10.00 18.43 19.34
CA ARG A 44 -10.35 18.43 20.76
C ARG A 44 -11.81 18.03 20.89
N GLY A 45 -12.06 16.77 21.16
CA GLY A 45 -13.40 16.25 21.39
C GLY A 45 -13.41 14.73 21.44
N PHE A 46 -14.30 14.18 22.28
CA PHE A 46 -14.62 12.75 22.30
C PHE A 46 -15.52 12.44 21.09
N VAL A 47 -14.98 12.60 19.88
CA VAL A 47 -15.75 12.37 18.65
C VAL A 47 -15.65 10.90 18.33
N VAL A 48 -16.58 10.13 18.93
CA VAL A 48 -16.73 8.71 18.64
C VAL A 48 -17.46 8.55 17.31
N ARG A 49 -16.76 8.87 16.23
CA ARG A 49 -17.28 8.83 14.86
C ARG A 49 -16.47 7.84 14.05
N HIS A 50 -17.18 7.09 13.22
CA HIS A 50 -16.58 6.30 12.16
C HIS A 50 -15.74 7.20 11.23
N ILE A 51 -14.45 6.91 11.12
CA ILE A 51 -13.53 7.56 10.19
C ILE A 51 -13.56 6.78 8.88
N LYS A 52 -13.88 7.47 7.77
CA LYS A 52 -13.99 6.84 6.45
C LYS A 52 -12.66 6.23 6.01
N PHE A 53 -12.70 5.15 5.24
CA PHE A 53 -11.50 4.51 4.68
C PHE A 53 -10.58 5.49 3.94
N ALA A 54 -11.15 6.39 3.12
CA ALA A 54 -10.37 7.40 2.40
C ALA A 54 -9.59 8.33 3.34
N GLU A 55 -10.20 8.71 4.46
CA GLU A 55 -9.55 9.56 5.47
C GLU A 55 -8.44 8.80 6.20
N ASN A 56 -8.72 7.58 6.65
CA ASN A 56 -7.71 6.70 7.25
C ASN A 56 -6.52 6.47 6.30
N TYR A 57 -6.80 6.24 5.01
CA TYR A 57 -5.76 6.09 3.98
C TYR A 57 -4.88 7.33 3.88
N ARG A 58 -5.47 8.53 3.82
CA ARG A 58 -4.71 9.79 3.76
C ARG A 58 -3.85 10.05 5.00
N LEU A 59 -4.33 9.62 6.17
CA LEU A 59 -3.62 9.81 7.44
C LEU A 59 -2.45 8.84 7.57
N TYR A 60 -2.64 7.57 7.17
CA TYR A 60 -1.73 6.49 7.54
C TYR A 60 -0.98 5.82 6.36
N SER A 61 -1.26 6.20 5.10
CA SER A 61 -0.62 5.61 3.92
C SER A 61 0.92 5.61 4.00
N ARG A 62 1.54 6.78 4.21
CA ARG A 62 3.02 6.92 4.26
C ARG A 62 3.63 6.52 5.59
N SER A 63 2.88 6.68 6.67
CA SER A 63 3.39 6.48 8.03
C SER A 63 3.35 5.02 8.46
N HIS A 64 2.34 4.27 8.02
CA HIS A 64 2.09 2.89 8.44
C HIS A 64 1.91 1.95 7.28
N PHE A 65 0.99 2.22 6.34
CA PHE A 65 0.56 1.20 5.37
C PHE A 65 1.69 0.77 4.43
N VAL A 66 2.36 1.73 3.79
CA VAL A 66 3.52 1.44 2.94
C VAL A 66 4.59 0.68 3.74
N LYS A 67 4.94 1.16 4.95
CA LYS A 67 5.98 0.53 5.76
C LYS A 67 5.59 -0.88 6.24
N GLY A 68 4.33 -1.07 6.60
CA GLY A 68 3.78 -2.36 7.04
C GLY A 68 3.77 -3.37 5.91
N LEU A 69 3.42 -2.96 4.69
CA LEU A 69 3.53 -3.79 3.50
C LEU A 69 4.99 -4.10 3.14
N GLU A 70 5.91 -3.14 3.25
CA GLU A 70 7.34 -3.39 3.05
C GLU A 70 7.87 -4.43 4.04
N VAL A 71 7.52 -4.33 5.32
CA VAL A 71 7.91 -5.33 6.33
C VAL A 71 7.27 -6.68 6.04
N ALA A 72 5.97 -6.73 5.75
CA ALA A 72 5.29 -7.98 5.41
C ALA A 72 5.93 -8.66 4.18
N LEU A 73 6.29 -7.89 3.17
CA LEU A 73 6.98 -8.39 1.98
C LEU A 73 8.36 -8.99 2.33
N LEU A 74 9.14 -8.33 3.19
CA LEU A 74 10.41 -8.86 3.66
C LEU A 74 10.24 -10.17 4.45
N LEU A 75 9.19 -10.28 5.26
CA LEU A 75 8.89 -11.50 6.01
C LEU A 75 8.47 -12.66 5.09
N VAL A 76 7.79 -12.36 3.98
CA VAL A 76 7.46 -13.34 2.92
C VAL A 76 8.73 -13.77 2.18
N ILE A 77 9.62 -12.85 1.83
CA ILE A 77 10.91 -13.18 1.21
C ILE A 77 11.75 -14.03 2.17
N PHE A 78 11.78 -13.69 3.47
CA PHE A 78 12.50 -14.46 4.48
C PHE A 78 11.91 -15.87 4.66
N LEU A 79 10.58 -16.01 4.59
CA LEU A 79 9.90 -17.31 4.59
C LEU A 79 10.28 -18.14 3.35
N ALA A 80 10.34 -17.51 2.18
CA ALA A 80 10.60 -18.21 0.92
C ALA A 80 12.07 -18.65 0.76
N TYR A 81 13.03 -17.80 1.17
CA TYR A 81 14.46 -18.00 0.86
C TYR A 81 15.38 -18.12 2.08
N GLY A 82 14.94 -17.68 3.26
CA GLY A 82 15.73 -17.77 4.50
C GLY A 82 15.63 -19.11 5.23
N PHE A 83 14.78 -20.02 4.75
CA PHE A 83 14.53 -21.33 5.34
C PHE A 83 15.60 -22.33 4.95
N ASN A 84 16.62 -22.54 5.79
CA ASN A 84 17.51 -23.69 5.62
C ASN A 84 17.97 -24.37 6.93
N ASN A 85 18.07 -23.67 8.07
CA ASN A 85 18.73 -24.26 9.26
C ASN A 85 17.84 -24.49 10.50
N GLY A 86 16.69 -23.81 10.66
CA GLY A 86 15.90 -23.81 11.90
C GLY A 86 14.48 -24.39 11.82
N GLY A 87 14.06 -24.89 10.65
CA GLY A 87 12.70 -25.36 10.40
C GLY A 87 11.62 -24.28 10.60
N ALA A 88 10.34 -24.70 10.59
CA ALA A 88 9.19 -23.79 10.71
C ALA A 88 9.17 -23.00 12.03
N VAL A 89 9.61 -23.64 13.12
CA VAL A 89 9.66 -23.04 14.45
C VAL A 89 10.67 -21.90 14.51
N GLY A 90 11.86 -22.07 13.93
CA GLY A 90 12.88 -21.03 13.91
C GLY A 90 12.41 -19.76 13.21
N TYR A 91 11.73 -19.89 12.06
CA TYR A 91 11.14 -18.73 11.38
C TYR A 91 10.08 -18.03 12.23
N ILE A 92 9.15 -18.78 12.82
CA ILE A 92 8.07 -18.20 13.63
C ILE A 92 8.67 -17.40 14.79
N LEU A 93 9.62 -17.99 15.53
CA LEU A 93 10.25 -17.33 16.67
C LEU A 93 10.98 -16.04 16.28
N LEU A 94 11.65 -16.02 15.11
CA LEU A 94 12.38 -14.85 14.63
C LEU A 94 11.47 -13.76 14.02
N SER A 95 10.32 -14.15 13.45
CA SER A 95 9.48 -13.25 12.63
C SER A 95 8.21 -12.77 13.33
N ILE A 96 7.75 -13.44 14.40
CA ILE A 96 6.45 -13.15 15.03
C ILE A 96 6.29 -11.70 15.49
N SER A 97 7.35 -11.09 16.04
CA SER A 97 7.33 -9.69 16.47
C SER A 97 7.18 -8.73 15.28
N SER A 98 7.81 -9.05 14.16
CA SER A 98 7.76 -8.25 12.94
C SER A 98 6.41 -8.41 12.22
N TRP A 99 5.83 -9.62 12.21
CA TRP A 99 4.47 -9.85 11.75
C TRP A 99 3.46 -9.12 12.61
N PHE A 100 3.59 -9.17 13.93
CA PHE A 100 2.73 -8.43 14.86
C PHE A 100 2.80 -6.92 14.59
N MET A 101 4.00 -6.38 14.35
CA MET A 101 4.18 -4.98 13.97
C MET A 101 3.52 -4.64 12.63
N ALA A 102 3.75 -5.44 11.59
CA ALA A 102 3.16 -5.23 10.27
C ALA A 102 1.62 -5.24 10.32
N VAL A 103 1.03 -6.24 10.97
CA VAL A 103 -0.42 -6.35 11.14
C VAL A 103 -0.96 -5.18 11.95
N SER A 104 -0.28 -4.77 13.03
CA SER A 104 -0.68 -3.61 13.82
C SER A 104 -0.68 -2.33 12.98
N TRP A 105 0.34 -2.11 12.16
CA TRP A 105 0.44 -0.93 11.29
C TRP A 105 -0.63 -0.90 10.19
N LEU A 106 -1.00 -2.07 9.65
CA LEU A 106 -1.98 -2.17 8.58
C LEU A 106 -3.42 -2.05 9.09
N PHE A 107 -3.75 -2.69 10.21
CA PHE A 107 -5.15 -2.91 10.59
C PHE A 107 -5.60 -2.18 11.85
N ALA A 108 -4.69 -1.65 12.69
CA ALA A 108 -5.10 -0.90 13.88
C ALA A 108 -6.05 0.27 13.59
N PRO A 109 -5.87 1.09 12.53
CA PRO A 109 -6.81 2.18 12.23
C PRO A 109 -8.25 1.71 12.08
N TYR A 110 -8.47 0.49 11.61
CA TYR A 110 -9.80 -0.07 11.35
C TYR A 110 -10.33 -0.82 12.56
N ILE A 111 -9.46 -1.55 13.27
CA ILE A 111 -9.79 -2.23 14.52
C ILE A 111 -10.27 -1.24 15.58
N PHE A 112 -9.64 -0.06 15.70
CA PHE A 112 -10.03 0.97 16.67
C PHE A 112 -11.06 1.97 16.10
N ASN A 113 -11.59 1.75 14.90
CA ASN A 113 -12.60 2.61 14.28
C ASN A 113 -14.01 2.12 14.61
N PRO A 114 -14.87 2.93 15.28
CA PRO A 114 -16.28 2.61 15.44
C PRO A 114 -16.95 2.19 14.12
N SER A 115 -17.77 1.14 14.14
CA SER A 115 -18.39 0.57 12.92
C SER A 115 -17.40 0.21 11.79
N GLY A 116 -16.12 0.00 12.09
CA GLY A 116 -15.08 -0.29 11.09
C GLY A 116 -15.32 -1.58 10.29
N PHE A 117 -16.09 -2.52 10.85
CA PHE A 117 -16.49 -3.78 10.20
C PHE A 117 -18.00 -3.88 9.94
N GLU A 118 -18.72 -2.77 9.93
CA GLU A 118 -20.13 -2.76 9.56
C GLU A 118 -20.27 -2.79 8.03
N TRP A 119 -20.94 -3.80 7.47
CA TRP A 119 -21.01 -4.03 6.02
C TRP A 119 -21.46 -2.79 5.22
N GLN A 120 -22.54 -2.13 5.64
CA GLN A 120 -23.08 -0.96 4.94
C GLN A 120 -22.05 0.18 4.90
N LYS A 121 -21.38 0.44 6.03
CA LYS A 121 -20.33 1.46 6.13
C LYS A 121 -19.12 1.12 5.27
N VAL A 122 -18.70 -0.15 5.25
CA VAL A 122 -17.58 -0.59 4.41
C VAL A 122 -17.88 -0.42 2.92
N VAL A 123 -19.11 -0.68 2.47
CA VAL A 123 -19.52 -0.44 1.08
C VAL A 123 -19.52 1.06 0.74
N GLU A 124 -20.04 1.91 1.63
CA GLU A 124 -19.99 3.37 1.48
C GLU A 124 -18.53 3.86 1.39
N ASP A 125 -17.67 3.36 2.28
CA ASP A 125 -16.25 3.69 2.34
C ASP A 125 -15.50 3.32 1.06
N PHE A 126 -15.82 2.16 0.47
CA PHE A 126 -15.24 1.76 -0.81
C PHE A 126 -15.60 2.74 -1.93
N ARG A 127 -16.86 3.12 -2.01
CA ARG A 127 -17.35 4.08 -3.01
C ARG A 127 -16.69 5.44 -2.81
N ASP A 128 -16.61 5.92 -1.57
CA ASP A 128 -15.99 7.21 -1.26
C ASP A 128 -14.48 7.20 -1.56
N TRP A 129 -13.78 6.12 -1.23
CA TRP A 129 -12.35 5.96 -1.52
C TRP A 129 -12.07 5.88 -3.02
N THR A 130 -12.84 5.08 -3.76
CA THR A 130 -12.68 4.97 -5.22
C THR A 130 -12.98 6.30 -5.91
N ASN A 131 -14.03 7.01 -5.49
CA ASN A 131 -14.34 8.36 -5.99
C ASN A 131 -13.19 9.33 -5.72
N TRP A 132 -12.66 9.37 -4.48
CA TRP A 132 -11.51 10.22 -4.13
C TRP A 132 -10.24 9.89 -4.94
N LEU A 133 -9.97 8.60 -5.15
CA LEU A 133 -8.79 8.10 -5.88
C LEU A 133 -8.82 8.49 -7.36
N PHE A 134 -10.00 8.44 -7.98
CA PHE A 134 -10.20 8.72 -9.41
C PHE A 134 -10.78 10.11 -9.69
N TYR A 135 -10.98 10.93 -8.66
CA TYR A 135 -11.48 12.29 -8.81
C TYR A 135 -10.53 13.09 -9.71
N ARG A 136 -11.08 13.60 -10.83
CA ARG A 136 -10.36 14.48 -11.73
C ARG A 136 -10.37 15.87 -11.10
N GLY A 137 -9.22 16.27 -10.56
CA GLY A 137 -9.07 17.52 -9.83
C GLY A 137 -9.35 18.78 -10.64
N GLY A 138 -9.13 19.93 -10.00
CA GLY A 138 -9.24 21.29 -10.54
C GLY A 138 -8.33 22.24 -9.76
N ILE A 139 -8.27 23.51 -10.14
CA ILE A 139 -7.45 24.50 -9.43
C ILE A 139 -8.03 24.73 -8.04
N GLY A 140 -7.21 24.56 -6.99
CA GLY A 140 -7.62 24.81 -5.60
C GLY A 140 -8.33 23.66 -4.89
N VAL A 141 -8.40 22.47 -5.50
CA VAL A 141 -8.97 21.27 -4.87
C VAL A 141 -8.11 20.81 -3.70
N LYS A 142 -8.73 20.51 -2.56
CA LYS A 142 -8.05 20.06 -1.34
C LYS A 142 -7.71 18.57 -1.41
N GLY A 143 -6.69 18.13 -0.67
CA GLY A 143 -6.36 16.71 -0.53
C GLY A 143 -7.51 15.85 0.03
N GLU A 144 -8.49 16.46 0.69
CA GLU A 144 -9.68 15.77 1.18
C GLU A 144 -10.62 15.28 0.06
N GLU A 145 -10.58 15.93 -1.09
CA GLU A 145 -11.49 15.68 -2.21
C GLU A 145 -10.80 14.91 -3.35
N SER A 146 -9.50 15.10 -3.52
CA SER A 146 -8.73 14.46 -4.60
C SER A 146 -7.45 13.81 -4.11
N TRP A 147 -7.22 12.57 -4.56
CA TRP A 147 -5.96 11.88 -4.37
C TRP A 147 -4.78 12.65 -4.97
N GLU A 148 -4.96 13.35 -6.09
CA GLU A 148 -3.86 14.09 -6.71
C GLU A 148 -3.39 15.27 -5.84
N ALA A 149 -4.33 16.02 -5.28
CA ALA A 149 -4.03 17.11 -4.36
C ALA A 149 -3.37 16.58 -3.08
N TRP A 150 -3.92 15.51 -2.50
CA TRP A 150 -3.33 14.86 -1.33
C TRP A 150 -1.91 14.36 -1.59
N TRP A 151 -1.68 13.73 -2.75
CA TRP A 151 -0.37 13.23 -3.14
C TRP A 151 0.66 14.36 -3.23
N ASP A 152 0.29 15.48 -3.86
CA ASP A 152 1.18 16.64 -3.96
C ASP A 152 1.43 17.29 -2.57
N GLU A 153 0.42 17.37 -1.71
CA GLU A 153 0.57 17.86 -0.32
C GLU A 153 1.45 16.94 0.54
N GLU A 154 1.33 15.63 0.38
CA GLU A 154 2.07 14.65 1.15
C GLU A 154 3.56 14.69 0.80
N LEU A 155 3.88 14.87 -0.49
CA LEU A 155 5.24 14.98 -1.00
C LEU A 155 5.92 16.34 -0.77
N ALA A 156 5.17 17.36 -0.33
CA ALA A 156 5.68 18.73 -0.21
C ALA A 156 6.89 18.86 0.74
N HIS A 157 7.09 17.90 1.64
CA HIS A 157 8.25 17.88 2.54
C HIS A 157 9.58 17.62 1.82
N ILE A 158 9.58 16.98 0.66
CA ILE A 158 10.81 16.66 -0.09
C ILE A 158 11.19 17.85 -0.97
N HIS A 159 11.79 18.88 -0.37
CA HIS A 159 12.07 20.16 -1.04
C HIS A 159 13.56 20.44 -1.20
N ASN A 160 14.36 20.04 -0.21
CA ASN A 160 15.78 20.22 -0.08
C ASN A 160 16.60 19.10 -0.77
N VAL A 161 17.76 19.46 -1.32
CA VAL A 161 18.62 18.52 -2.07
C VAL A 161 19.12 17.37 -1.17
N GLY A 162 19.50 17.66 0.07
CA GLY A 162 19.91 16.64 1.04
C GLY A 162 18.80 15.60 1.30
N GLY A 163 17.57 16.06 1.50
CA GLY A 163 16.40 15.18 1.64
C GLY A 163 16.17 14.29 0.42
N ARG A 164 16.35 14.84 -0.79
CA ARG A 164 16.24 14.05 -2.05
C ARG A 164 17.32 12.98 -2.16
N ILE A 165 18.56 13.30 -1.78
CA ILE A 165 19.66 12.32 -1.77
C ILE A 165 19.37 11.22 -0.74
N LEU A 166 18.94 11.58 0.46
CA LEU A 166 18.60 10.61 1.50
C LEU A 166 17.45 9.68 1.07
N GLU A 167 16.38 10.22 0.49
CA GLU A 167 15.28 9.40 -0.07
C GLU A 167 15.76 8.48 -1.20
N THR A 168 16.71 8.94 -2.01
CA THR A 168 17.33 8.12 -3.06
C THR A 168 18.11 6.96 -2.43
N VAL A 169 18.99 7.26 -1.47
CA VAL A 169 19.81 6.25 -0.76
C VAL A 169 18.92 5.23 -0.06
N LEU A 170 17.88 5.69 0.64
CA LEU A 170 16.91 4.81 1.29
C LEU A 170 16.20 3.92 0.26
N SER A 171 15.83 4.46 -0.90
CA SER A 171 15.14 3.71 -1.97
C SER A 171 16.03 2.65 -2.65
N LEU A 172 17.36 2.77 -2.57
CA LEU A 172 18.28 1.75 -3.13
C LEU A 172 18.04 0.35 -2.53
N ARG A 173 17.46 0.26 -1.32
CA ARG A 173 17.12 -1.02 -0.67
C ARG A 173 16.24 -1.91 -1.55
N PHE A 174 15.35 -1.35 -2.35
CA PHE A 174 14.47 -2.11 -3.22
C PHE A 174 15.22 -2.83 -4.34
N PHE A 175 16.33 -2.25 -4.82
CA PHE A 175 17.18 -2.87 -5.83
C PHE A 175 18.02 -4.02 -5.25
N ILE A 176 18.39 -3.91 -3.97
CA ILE A 176 19.02 -5.01 -3.24
C ILE A 176 18.03 -6.17 -3.08
N PHE A 177 16.75 -5.89 -2.80
CA PHE A 177 15.72 -6.93 -2.70
C PHE A 177 15.52 -7.64 -4.03
N GLN A 178 15.43 -6.90 -5.14
CA GLN A 178 15.36 -7.50 -6.48
C GLN A 178 16.55 -8.40 -6.75
N TYR A 179 17.77 -7.92 -6.50
CA TYR A 179 18.97 -8.71 -6.70
C TYR A 179 18.92 -10.01 -5.89
N GLY A 180 18.57 -9.92 -4.59
CA GLY A 180 18.48 -11.09 -3.71
C GLY A 180 17.43 -12.10 -4.16
N VAL A 181 16.26 -11.66 -4.59
CA VAL A 181 15.19 -12.56 -5.07
C VAL A 181 15.56 -13.19 -6.41
N VAL A 182 16.06 -12.40 -7.37
CA VAL A 182 16.48 -12.90 -8.69
C VAL A 182 17.63 -13.90 -8.58
N TYR A 183 18.55 -13.67 -7.64
CA TYR A 183 19.66 -14.59 -7.37
C TYR A 183 19.20 -15.99 -6.95
N HIS A 184 18.03 -16.11 -6.32
CA HIS A 184 17.46 -17.37 -5.84
C HIS A 184 16.37 -17.97 -6.77
N MET A 185 16.08 -17.35 -7.91
CA MET A 185 15.15 -17.91 -8.90
C MET A 185 15.76 -19.15 -9.58
N ASP A 186 14.95 -20.16 -9.86
CA ASP A 186 15.37 -21.38 -10.56
C ASP A 186 15.83 -21.04 -11.99
N ALA A 187 15.18 -20.07 -12.64
CA ALA A 187 15.56 -19.51 -13.94
C ALA A 187 16.99 -18.93 -14.00
N SER A 188 17.63 -18.66 -12.87
CA SER A 188 19.03 -18.19 -12.80
C SER A 188 20.06 -19.33 -12.87
N GLU A 189 19.59 -20.58 -12.73
CA GLU A 189 20.36 -21.81 -12.75
C GLU A 189 21.66 -21.72 -11.91
N SER A 190 22.80 -22.18 -12.45
CA SER A 190 24.12 -22.13 -11.80
C SER A 190 24.86 -20.82 -12.02
N SER A 191 24.38 -19.96 -12.92
CA SER A 191 25.08 -18.74 -13.28
C SER A 191 24.71 -17.64 -12.29
N LYS A 192 25.60 -17.36 -11.34
CA LYS A 192 25.43 -16.28 -10.35
C LYS A 192 25.87 -14.92 -10.91
N ALA A 193 25.83 -14.77 -12.24
CA ALA A 193 26.41 -13.64 -12.93
C ALA A 193 25.54 -12.40 -12.79
N LEU A 194 26.19 -11.23 -12.67
CA LEU A 194 25.53 -9.91 -12.75
C LEU A 194 24.68 -9.75 -14.03
N LEU A 195 24.93 -10.55 -15.06
CA LEU A 195 24.15 -10.58 -16.29
C LEU A 195 22.66 -10.86 -16.04
N ILE A 196 22.30 -11.83 -15.19
CA ILE A 196 20.90 -12.16 -14.94
C ILE A 196 20.17 -11.01 -14.22
N TYR A 197 20.88 -10.31 -13.34
CA TYR A 197 20.34 -9.11 -12.73
C TYR A 197 20.04 -8.04 -13.79
N TRP A 198 20.94 -7.80 -14.75
CA TRP A 198 20.66 -6.89 -15.87
C TRP A 198 19.53 -7.36 -16.80
N ILE A 199 19.38 -8.67 -17.03
CA ILE A 199 18.23 -9.23 -17.75
C ILE A 199 16.92 -8.91 -16.99
N SER A 200 16.92 -9.02 -15.66
CA SER A 200 15.74 -8.68 -14.86
C SER A 200 15.34 -7.20 -14.99
N TRP A 201 16.31 -6.30 -15.18
CA TRP A 201 16.06 -4.88 -15.49
C TRP A 201 15.47 -4.68 -16.90
N ALA A 202 15.92 -5.46 -17.89
CA ALA A 202 15.32 -5.44 -19.21
C ALA A 202 13.85 -5.90 -19.18
N VAL A 203 13.54 -6.94 -18.41
CA VAL A 203 12.16 -7.42 -18.19
C VAL A 203 11.31 -6.34 -17.53
N LEU A 204 11.82 -5.69 -16.47
CA LEU A 204 11.12 -4.60 -15.81
C LEU A 204 10.90 -3.39 -16.74
N GLY A 205 11.90 -3.06 -17.56
CA GLY A 205 11.78 -2.02 -18.59
C GLY A 205 10.71 -2.35 -19.62
N GLY A 206 10.65 -3.61 -20.08
CA GLY A 206 9.58 -4.12 -20.94
C GLY A 206 8.19 -3.99 -20.30
N LEU A 207 8.06 -4.36 -19.03
CA LEU A 207 6.81 -4.21 -18.28
C LEU A 207 6.40 -2.74 -18.15
N PHE A 208 7.36 -1.85 -17.90
CA PHE A 208 7.11 -0.41 -17.84
C PHE A 208 6.63 0.16 -19.19
N VAL A 209 7.25 -0.25 -20.30
CA VAL A 209 6.79 0.11 -21.66
C VAL A 209 5.40 -0.43 -21.93
N LEU A 210 5.09 -1.66 -21.51
CA LEU A 210 3.74 -2.22 -21.63
C LEU A 210 2.73 -1.37 -20.85
N LEU A 211 3.02 -1.01 -19.59
CA LEU A 211 2.14 -0.14 -18.79
C LEU A 211 1.92 1.22 -19.46
N LEU A 212 2.95 1.80 -20.07
CA LEU A 212 2.83 3.03 -20.85
C LEU A 212 1.88 2.88 -22.03
N VAL A 213 2.10 1.86 -22.86
CA VAL A 213 1.28 1.59 -24.06
C VAL A 213 -0.18 1.36 -23.70
N PHE A 214 -0.44 0.55 -22.66
CA PHE A 214 -1.81 0.28 -22.21
C PHE A 214 -2.46 1.47 -21.52
N GLY A 215 -1.68 2.33 -20.86
CA GLY A 215 -2.13 3.57 -20.22
C GLY A 215 -2.56 4.68 -21.19
N LEU A 216 -2.20 4.59 -22.48
CA LEU A 216 -2.65 5.56 -23.50
C LEU A 216 -4.18 5.49 -23.65
N ASN A 217 -4.87 6.63 -23.49
CA ASN A 217 -6.33 6.67 -23.61
C ASN A 217 -6.75 6.72 -25.10
N PRO A 218 -7.39 5.65 -25.65
CA PRO A 218 -7.78 5.64 -27.06
C PRO A 218 -8.82 6.72 -27.38
N LYS A 219 -9.62 7.14 -26.38
CA LYS A 219 -10.65 8.17 -26.52
C LYS A 219 -10.08 9.59 -26.64
N ALA A 220 -8.81 9.81 -26.26
CA ALA A 220 -8.15 11.11 -26.40
C ALA A 220 -7.64 11.35 -27.84
N MET A 221 -7.50 10.29 -28.65
CA MET A 221 -7.03 10.37 -30.03
C MET A 221 -8.05 9.70 -30.96
N VAL A 222 -9.21 10.33 -31.10
CA VAL A 222 -10.38 9.78 -31.84
C VAL A 222 -10.00 9.35 -33.27
N HIS A 223 -9.15 10.11 -33.96
CA HIS A 223 -8.67 9.79 -35.30
C HIS A 223 -7.70 8.59 -35.37
N PHE A 224 -7.02 8.26 -34.27
CA PHE A 224 -6.03 7.17 -34.20
C PHE A 224 -6.46 6.02 -33.29
N GLN A 225 -7.74 5.95 -32.93
CA GLN A 225 -8.25 4.98 -31.96
C GLN A 225 -7.95 3.52 -32.39
N LEU A 226 -8.10 3.21 -33.68
CA LEU A 226 -7.86 1.88 -34.23
C LEU A 226 -6.37 1.54 -34.24
N PHE A 227 -5.53 2.52 -34.60
CA PHE A 227 -4.07 2.41 -34.55
C PHE A 227 -3.54 2.20 -33.12
N LEU A 228 -4.07 2.92 -32.13
CA LEU A 228 -3.71 2.72 -30.72
C LEU A 228 -4.13 1.33 -30.20
N ARG A 229 -5.30 0.82 -30.61
CA ARG A 229 -5.72 -0.55 -30.27
C ARG A 229 -4.81 -1.59 -30.90
N LEU A 230 -4.38 -1.37 -32.14
CA LEU A 230 -3.42 -2.23 -32.83
C LEU A 230 -2.08 -2.24 -32.09
N ILE A 231 -1.53 -1.07 -31.73
CA ILE A 231 -0.29 -0.98 -30.94
C ILE A 231 -0.43 -1.73 -29.61
N LYS A 232 -1.53 -1.57 -28.88
CA LYS A 232 -1.77 -2.32 -27.63
C LYS A 232 -1.81 -3.83 -27.86
N SER A 233 -2.42 -4.27 -28.96
CA SER A 233 -2.52 -5.69 -29.32
C SER A 233 -1.16 -6.27 -29.70
N ILE A 234 -0.38 -5.55 -30.52
CA ILE A 234 0.99 -5.93 -30.88
C ILE A 234 1.87 -5.96 -29.63
N ALA A 235 1.78 -4.96 -28.75
CA ALA A 235 2.53 -4.93 -27.50
C ALA A 235 2.19 -6.14 -26.60
N LEU A 236 0.92 -6.54 -26.53
CA LEU A 236 0.51 -7.75 -25.81
C LEU A 236 1.12 -9.01 -26.43
N LEU A 237 1.05 -9.15 -27.76
CA LEU A 237 1.61 -10.28 -28.48
C LEU A 237 3.13 -10.37 -28.30
N MET A 238 3.84 -9.24 -28.30
CA MET A 238 5.29 -9.19 -28.05
C MET A 238 5.63 -9.68 -26.64
N VAL A 239 4.83 -9.33 -25.63
CA VAL A 239 5.04 -9.83 -24.26
C VAL A 239 4.71 -11.31 -24.13
N LEU A 240 3.65 -11.78 -24.79
CA LEU A 240 3.34 -13.22 -24.84
C LEU A 240 4.45 -14.00 -25.55
N ALA A 241 4.96 -13.50 -26.68
CA ALA A 241 6.08 -14.10 -27.38
C ALA A 241 7.35 -14.11 -26.51
N GLY A 242 7.65 -13.00 -25.82
CA GLY A 242 8.76 -12.92 -24.87
C GLY A 242 8.63 -13.91 -23.71
N LEU A 243 7.42 -14.11 -23.19
CA LEU A 243 7.14 -15.12 -22.17
C LEU A 243 7.35 -16.54 -22.70
N VAL A 244 6.89 -16.84 -23.92
CA VAL A 244 7.13 -18.14 -24.57
C VAL A 244 8.62 -18.41 -24.76
N VAL A 245 9.38 -17.41 -25.25
CA VAL A 245 10.83 -17.50 -25.37
C VAL A 245 11.46 -17.76 -24.00
N ALA A 246 11.07 -17.00 -22.97
CA ALA A 246 11.59 -17.22 -21.63
C ALA A 246 11.32 -18.65 -21.15
N VAL A 247 10.10 -19.17 -21.31
CA VAL A 247 9.74 -20.55 -20.90
C VAL A 247 10.49 -21.62 -21.69
N VAL A 248 10.79 -21.39 -22.97
CA VAL A 248 11.53 -22.35 -23.82
C VAL A 248 13.03 -22.36 -23.49
N PHE A 249 13.61 -21.20 -23.23
CA PHE A 249 15.06 -21.04 -23.05
C PHE A 249 15.52 -21.05 -21.59
N THR A 250 14.62 -21.00 -20.62
CA THR A 250 14.95 -21.02 -19.20
C THR A 250 14.09 -22.04 -18.46
N SER A 251 14.62 -22.59 -17.37
CA SER A 251 13.93 -23.50 -16.46
C SER A 251 12.91 -22.77 -15.55
N LEU A 252 12.10 -21.88 -16.13
CA LEU A 252 11.11 -21.07 -15.42
C LEU A 252 10.13 -21.94 -14.64
N SER A 253 10.19 -21.86 -13.32
CA SER A 253 9.26 -22.56 -12.46
C SER A 253 8.05 -21.69 -12.11
N VAL A 254 6.95 -22.30 -11.68
CA VAL A 254 5.80 -21.54 -11.14
C VAL A 254 6.21 -20.70 -9.93
N LYS A 255 7.22 -21.13 -9.16
CA LYS A 255 7.76 -20.37 -8.03
C LYS A 255 8.46 -19.10 -8.50
N ASP A 256 9.15 -19.14 -9.63
CA ASP A 256 9.80 -17.96 -10.22
C ASP A 256 8.80 -16.89 -10.64
N VAL A 257 7.58 -17.27 -11.06
CA VAL A 257 6.51 -16.30 -11.36
C VAL A 257 6.09 -15.53 -10.10
N PHE A 258 5.91 -16.23 -8.97
CA PHE A 258 5.63 -15.56 -7.70
C PHE A 258 6.82 -14.74 -7.20
N ALA A 259 8.04 -15.25 -7.37
CA ALA A 259 9.27 -14.53 -7.07
C ALA A 259 9.40 -13.24 -7.90
N ALA A 260 8.99 -13.25 -9.16
CA ALA A 260 9.03 -12.09 -10.04
C ALA A 260 8.11 -10.97 -9.53
N ILE A 261 6.94 -11.31 -8.98
CA ILE A 261 6.07 -10.33 -8.32
C ILE A 261 6.77 -9.72 -7.10
N LEU A 262 7.37 -10.57 -6.25
CA LEU A 262 8.11 -10.14 -5.06
C LEU A 262 9.36 -9.32 -5.38
N ALA A 263 9.95 -9.48 -6.56
CA ALA A 263 11.08 -8.69 -7.03
C ALA A 263 10.62 -7.37 -7.68
N PHE A 264 9.74 -7.44 -8.68
CA PHE A 264 9.44 -6.29 -9.54
C PHE A 264 8.47 -5.28 -8.93
N VAL A 265 7.53 -5.69 -8.08
CA VAL A 265 6.61 -4.74 -7.42
C VAL A 265 7.39 -3.80 -6.48
N PRO A 266 8.27 -4.29 -5.58
CA PRO A 266 9.14 -3.41 -4.79
C PRO A 266 10.12 -2.60 -5.62
N THR A 267 10.70 -3.17 -6.70
CA THR A 267 11.57 -2.38 -7.58
C THR A 267 10.84 -1.22 -8.21
N GLY A 268 9.65 -1.45 -8.75
CA GLY A 268 8.84 -0.39 -9.35
C GLY A 268 8.46 0.68 -8.33
N TRP A 269 8.19 0.30 -7.07
CA TRP A 269 8.04 1.24 -5.96
C TRP A 269 9.31 2.04 -5.66
N GLY A 270 10.48 1.41 -5.70
CA GLY A 270 11.78 2.07 -5.56
C GLY A 270 12.06 3.07 -6.67
N VAL A 271 11.84 2.69 -7.94
CA VAL A 271 11.95 3.60 -9.09
C VAL A 271 10.98 4.77 -8.94
N LEU A 272 9.75 4.51 -8.52
CA LEU A 272 8.76 5.56 -8.28
C LEU A 272 9.20 6.51 -7.16
N SER A 273 9.74 5.98 -6.06
CA SER A 273 10.22 6.77 -4.91
C SER A 273 11.37 7.70 -5.31
N ILE A 274 12.30 7.22 -6.14
CA ILE A 274 13.37 8.04 -6.70
C ILE A 274 12.81 9.11 -7.66
N ALA A 275 11.89 8.72 -8.55
CA ALA A 275 11.26 9.68 -9.48
C ALA A 275 10.49 10.79 -8.74
N VAL A 276 9.88 10.45 -7.61
CA VAL A 276 9.20 11.38 -6.71
C VAL A 276 10.18 12.31 -6.01
N ALA A 277 11.28 11.79 -5.46
CA ALA A 277 12.32 12.61 -4.84
C ALA A 277 12.89 13.64 -5.84
N TRP A 278 13.06 13.24 -7.10
CA TRP A 278 13.57 14.09 -8.17
C TRP A 278 12.48 14.74 -9.04
N LYS A 279 11.30 15.03 -8.46
CA LYS A 279 10.15 15.66 -9.12
C LYS A 279 10.50 16.80 -10.10
N PRO A 280 11.38 17.77 -9.79
CA PRO A 280 11.70 18.85 -10.73
C PRO A 280 12.37 18.36 -12.03
N ILE A 281 13.25 17.35 -11.94
CA ILE A 281 13.94 16.78 -13.10
C ILE A 281 12.95 15.99 -13.94
N VAL A 282 12.16 15.12 -13.29
CA VAL A 282 11.14 14.30 -13.96
C VAL A 282 10.08 15.16 -14.66
N LYS A 283 9.71 16.31 -14.07
CA LYS A 283 8.83 17.30 -14.70
C LYS A 283 9.47 17.92 -15.95
N LYS A 284 10.75 18.29 -15.90
CA LYS A 284 11.48 18.80 -17.08
C LYS A 284 11.55 17.78 -18.21
N LEU A 285 11.64 16.48 -17.88
CA LEU A 285 11.62 15.38 -18.85
C LEU A 285 10.21 15.05 -19.38
N GLY A 286 9.15 15.71 -18.90
CA GLY A 286 7.77 15.45 -19.33
C GLY A 286 7.14 14.16 -18.79
N LEU A 287 7.86 13.38 -17.97
CA LEU A 287 7.44 12.06 -17.48
C LEU A 287 6.51 12.12 -16.24
N TRP A 288 6.25 13.31 -15.70
CA TRP A 288 5.48 13.46 -14.44
C TRP A 288 4.06 12.91 -14.52
N LYS A 289 3.41 12.99 -15.69
CA LYS A 289 2.06 12.41 -15.89
C LYS A 289 2.08 10.88 -15.72
N THR A 290 3.09 10.22 -16.27
CA THR A 290 3.30 8.77 -16.12
C THR A 290 3.58 8.42 -14.67
N VAL A 291 4.51 9.11 -14.02
CA VAL A 291 4.87 8.89 -12.61
C VAL A 291 3.64 9.04 -11.72
N ARG A 292 2.81 10.05 -11.94
CA ARG A 292 1.55 10.23 -11.24
C ARG A 292 0.57 9.07 -11.47
N SER A 293 0.42 8.62 -12.71
CA SER A 293 -0.46 7.49 -13.03
C SER A 293 -0.01 6.20 -12.35
N LEU A 294 1.30 5.94 -12.32
CA LEU A 294 1.89 4.79 -11.64
C LEU A 294 1.74 4.91 -10.12
N ALA A 295 2.00 6.08 -9.54
CA ALA A 295 1.77 6.30 -8.11
C ALA A 295 0.32 6.02 -7.71
N ARG A 296 -0.65 6.45 -8.54
CA ARG A 296 -2.07 6.14 -8.31
C ARG A 296 -2.33 4.65 -8.34
N LEU A 297 -1.71 3.90 -9.25
CA LEU A 297 -1.84 2.45 -9.34
C LEU A 297 -1.28 1.75 -8.08
N TYR A 298 -0.11 2.18 -7.59
CA TYR A 298 0.46 1.64 -6.35
C TYR A 298 -0.41 1.94 -5.12
N ASP A 299 -0.95 3.16 -5.02
CA ASP A 299 -1.87 3.51 -3.95
C ASP A 299 -3.22 2.78 -4.06
N ALA A 300 -3.72 2.56 -5.28
CA ALA A 300 -4.89 1.73 -5.54
C ALA A 300 -4.66 0.30 -5.04
N GLY A 301 -3.52 -0.30 -5.40
CA GLY A 301 -3.13 -1.64 -4.98
C GLY A 301 -2.98 -1.74 -3.46
N THR A 302 -2.29 -0.79 -2.84
CA THR A 302 -2.14 -0.70 -1.38
C THR A 302 -3.49 -0.60 -0.69
N GLY A 303 -4.37 0.27 -1.17
CA GLY A 303 -5.73 0.41 -0.65
C GLY A 303 -6.54 -0.87 -0.78
N MET A 304 -6.49 -1.56 -1.92
CA MET A 304 -7.17 -2.85 -2.12
C MET A 304 -6.65 -3.95 -1.19
N ILE A 305 -5.32 -4.06 -1.02
CA ILE A 305 -4.71 -5.06 -0.12
C ILE A 305 -5.22 -4.90 1.31
N ILE A 306 -5.45 -3.66 1.74
CA ILE A 306 -5.96 -3.35 3.08
C ILE A 306 -7.48 -3.52 3.14
N PHE A 307 -8.19 -3.06 2.12
CA PHE A 307 -9.65 -3.03 2.07
C PHE A 307 -10.25 -4.44 1.97
N VAL A 308 -9.66 -5.35 1.19
CA VAL A 308 -10.21 -6.70 0.96
C VAL A 308 -10.36 -7.49 2.27
N PRO A 309 -9.34 -7.59 3.15
CA PRO A 309 -9.50 -8.23 4.45
C PRO A 309 -10.61 -7.59 5.30
N ILE A 310 -10.73 -6.25 5.30
CA ILE A 310 -11.77 -5.54 6.04
C ILE A 310 -13.16 -5.91 5.50
N ALA A 311 -13.33 -5.96 4.19
CA ALA A 311 -14.58 -6.36 3.54
C ALA A 311 -14.95 -7.83 3.79
N ILE A 312 -13.96 -8.72 3.83
CA ILE A 312 -14.18 -10.13 4.19
C ILE A 312 -14.65 -10.22 5.65
N PHE A 313 -13.99 -9.52 6.57
CA PHE A 313 -14.38 -9.52 7.97
C PHE A 313 -15.72 -8.84 8.24
N SER A 314 -16.09 -7.79 7.47
CA SER A 314 -17.38 -7.12 7.64
C SER A 314 -18.57 -7.95 7.18
N TRP A 315 -18.36 -9.00 6.37
CA TRP A 315 -19.41 -9.96 6.04
C TRP A 315 -19.86 -10.76 7.26
N PHE A 316 -19.02 -10.92 8.27
CA PHE A 316 -19.36 -11.66 9.48
C PHE A 316 -19.95 -10.71 10.54
N PRO A 317 -21.27 -10.76 10.83
CA PRO A 317 -21.91 -9.76 11.69
C PRO A 317 -21.36 -9.74 13.12
N PHE A 318 -20.89 -10.89 13.62
CA PHE A 318 -20.33 -11.02 14.95
C PHE A 318 -19.04 -10.21 15.14
N ILE A 319 -18.28 -9.91 14.08
CA ILE A 319 -17.01 -9.18 14.19
C ILE A 319 -17.26 -7.73 14.60
N SER A 320 -18.26 -7.07 14.03
CA SER A 320 -18.65 -5.71 14.42
C SER A 320 -19.14 -5.66 15.89
N THR A 321 -19.94 -6.65 16.31
CA THR A 321 -20.39 -6.77 17.70
C THR A 321 -19.22 -7.02 18.65
N PHE A 322 -18.29 -7.91 18.27
CA PHE A 322 -17.10 -8.24 19.05
C PHE A 322 -16.20 -7.01 19.21
N GLN A 323 -15.90 -6.30 18.12
CA GLN A 323 -15.15 -5.06 18.13
C GLN A 323 -15.76 -4.04 19.11
N THR A 324 -17.07 -3.83 19.00
CA THR A 324 -17.81 -2.85 19.81
C THR A 324 -17.73 -3.18 21.30
N ARG A 325 -17.96 -4.44 21.67
CA ARG A 325 -17.98 -4.88 23.07
C ARG A 325 -16.60 -4.99 23.70
N LEU A 326 -15.59 -5.34 22.90
CA LEU A 326 -14.22 -5.52 23.37
C LEU A 326 -13.53 -4.17 23.60
N LEU A 327 -13.67 -3.25 22.66
CA LEU A 327 -12.83 -2.04 22.60
C LEU A 327 -13.50 -0.81 23.20
N PHE A 328 -14.82 -0.82 23.32
CA PHE A 328 -15.55 0.36 23.76
C PHE A 328 -16.45 0.08 24.96
N ASN A 329 -16.66 1.11 25.78
CA ASN A 329 -17.43 1.01 27.03
C ASN A 329 -18.88 0.53 26.77
N GLN A 330 -19.51 -0.18 27.71
CA GLN A 330 -20.89 -0.66 27.63
C GLN A 330 -21.91 0.45 27.33
N ALA A 331 -21.73 1.65 27.88
CA ALA A 331 -22.59 2.80 27.58
C ALA A 331 -22.51 3.19 26.09
N PHE A 332 -21.33 3.05 25.47
CA PHE A 332 -21.12 3.28 24.05
C PHE A 332 -21.62 2.12 23.19
N SER A 333 -21.44 0.88 23.64
CA SER A 333 -21.97 -0.31 22.96
C SER A 333 -23.50 -0.22 22.78
N ARG A 334 -24.22 0.23 23.81
CA ARG A 334 -25.67 0.47 23.73
C ARG A 334 -26.04 1.59 22.75
N GLY A 335 -25.26 2.68 22.70
CA GLY A 335 -25.46 3.78 21.74
C GLY A 335 -25.25 3.36 20.29
N LEU A 336 -24.21 2.55 20.02
CA LEU A 336 -23.96 1.97 18.69
C LEU A 336 -25.10 1.04 18.27
N GLU A 337 -25.54 0.11 19.14
CA GLU A 337 -26.66 -0.79 18.85
C GLU A 337 -27.94 -0.01 18.50
N ILE A 338 -28.24 1.07 19.22
CA ILE A 338 -29.37 1.97 18.90
C ILE A 338 -29.18 2.65 17.54
N SER A 339 -27.98 3.16 17.23
CA SER A 339 -27.70 3.80 15.94
C SER A 339 -27.82 2.85 14.75
N LEU A 340 -27.38 1.59 14.91
CA LEU A 340 -27.51 0.52 13.93
C LEU A 340 -28.99 0.17 13.69
N ILE A 341 -29.79 0.08 14.75
CA ILE A 341 -31.24 -0.18 14.65
C ILE A 341 -31.95 0.99 13.94
N LEU A 342 -31.60 2.23 14.28
CA LEU A 342 -32.18 3.42 13.64
C LEU A 342 -31.78 3.54 12.16
N ALA A 343 -30.54 3.19 11.80
CA ALA A 343 -30.06 3.16 10.42
C ALA A 343 -30.73 2.05 9.61
N GLY A 344 -30.94 0.86 10.20
CA GLY A 344 -31.67 -0.24 9.58
C GLY A 344 -33.13 0.09 9.25
N ASN A 345 -33.72 1.07 9.94
CA ASN A 345 -35.10 1.50 9.74
C ASN A 345 -35.25 2.70 8.78
N ASN A 346 -34.15 3.25 8.25
CA ASN A 346 -34.18 4.37 7.30
C ASN A 346 -33.15 4.18 6.17
N PRO A 347 -33.54 3.56 5.03
CA PRO A 347 -32.67 3.40 3.87
C PRO A 347 -32.20 4.73 3.23
N ASN A 348 -32.77 5.88 3.64
CA ASN A 348 -32.58 7.18 2.99
C ASN A 348 -32.21 8.33 3.96
N ALA A 349 -31.67 8.06 5.15
CA ALA A 349 -31.19 9.14 6.02
C ALA A 349 -29.77 9.58 5.63
N GLY A 350 -29.65 10.14 4.43
CA GLY A 350 -28.48 10.90 3.99
C GLY A 350 -28.88 12.35 3.78
N VAL A 351 -28.49 13.21 4.71
CA VAL A 351 -28.08 14.61 4.48
C VAL A 351 -26.86 14.88 5.33
#